data_AF-A0AAV4K7R0-F1
#
_entry.id   AF-A0AAV4K7R0-F1
#
_cell.length_a   1.000
_cell.length_b   1.000
_cell.length_c   1.000
_cell.angle_alpha   90.00
_cell.angle_beta   90.00
_cell.angle_gamma   90.00
#
_symmetry.space_group_name_H-M   'P 1'
#
loop_
_entity.id
_entity.type
_entity.pdbx_description
1 polymer ?
#
loop_
_entity_poly.entity_id
_entity_poly.type
_entity_poly.pdbx_seq_one_letter_code
_entity_poly.pdbx_strand_id
1 'polypeptide(L)'
;MTSEGHNEPLMLRETREAPHVVRRLLTENREAVARLAAAIRGRRPAYAVTIARGSSDHACTVLKYVLETQLSLPVASLGPSVHTLYGARLDLAGALVIAVSQSGASPDVVENVRAARETGALTVALVNVEGSPLAEAAEFVLPLRCGPEQAVAATKSYLASLCALLPVVAELTGDEALGDALNALPERLTRTLELEGQARELAERYRFADNLLVLARGYHYGAAQEAALKLKETCGIHAEAYSAAEFSHGPKRLLAEGLPLLGFASADAAWDATRQAYDDLRAAGADLRLLGPQAGADLPTPTGGHPLTDPVTSTLAFYLFAAHLALGRGLDPDQPPLLSKVTKTR
;
A
#
# COMPACT_ATOMS: atom_id res chain seq x y z
N MET A 1 12.63 30.76 27.91
CA MET A 1 13.46 29.62 27.45
C MET A 1 12.79 28.35 27.94
N THR A 2 11.83 27.84 27.18
CA THR A 2 11.14 26.57 27.43
C THR A 2 11.74 25.55 26.47
N SER A 3 12.60 24.69 27.01
CA SER A 3 13.04 23.47 26.35
C SER A 3 11.91 22.43 26.43
N GLU A 4 11.02 22.43 25.45
CA GLU A 4 10.23 21.24 25.16
C GLU A 4 10.80 20.66 23.87
N GLY A 5 11.66 19.65 24.02
CA GLY A 5 12.01 18.79 22.91
C GLY A 5 10.76 18.05 22.51
N HIS A 6 10.05 18.53 21.50
CA HIS A 6 9.05 17.72 20.81
C HIS A 6 9.80 16.51 20.26
N ASN A 7 9.61 15.36 20.93
CA ASN A 7 10.12 14.11 20.44
C ASN A 7 9.49 13.90 19.06
N GLU A 8 10.32 13.57 18.07
CA GLU A 8 9.86 13.34 16.70
C GLU A 8 8.76 12.27 16.68
N PRO A 9 7.63 12.48 15.96
CA PRO A 9 6.57 11.49 15.88
C PRO A 9 7.08 10.14 15.38
N LEU A 10 6.66 9.06 16.06
CA LEU A 10 6.96 7.67 15.70
C LEU A 10 6.57 7.39 14.26
N MET A 11 5.44 7.90 13.77
CA MET A 11 5.01 7.73 12.39
C MET A 11 6.04 8.29 11.40
N LEU A 12 6.60 9.47 11.65
CA LEU A 12 7.67 10.05 10.80
C LEU A 12 8.94 9.23 10.88
N ARG A 13 9.36 8.86 12.10
CA ARG A 13 10.55 8.03 12.30
C ARG A 13 10.44 6.70 11.57
N GLU A 14 9.30 6.03 11.70
CA GLU A 14 9.03 4.72 11.07
C GLU A 14 8.87 4.84 9.55
N THR A 15 8.32 5.94 9.05
CA THR A 15 8.29 6.27 7.61
C THR A 15 9.72 6.35 7.05
N ARG A 16 10.64 7.01 7.77
CA ARG A 16 12.04 7.18 7.35
C ARG A 16 12.87 5.90 7.42
N GLU A 17 12.39 4.87 8.12
CA GLU A 17 13.04 3.55 8.12
C GLU A 17 12.78 2.76 6.82
N ALA A 18 11.85 3.18 5.97
CA ALA A 18 11.44 2.46 4.76
C ALA A 18 12.61 2.02 3.84
N PRO A 19 13.63 2.85 3.53
CA PRO A 19 14.77 2.41 2.72
C PRO A 19 15.51 1.20 3.31
N HIS A 20 15.74 1.21 4.62
CA HIS A 20 16.42 0.12 5.33
C HIS A 20 15.55 -1.14 5.41
N VAL A 21 14.25 -0.97 5.67
CA VAL A 21 13.28 -2.07 5.71
C VAL A 21 13.22 -2.78 4.36
N VAL A 22 13.08 -2.03 3.26
CA VAL A 22 12.99 -2.61 1.91
C VAL A 22 14.31 -3.29 1.53
N ARG A 23 15.47 -2.68 1.83
CA ARG A 23 16.77 -3.32 1.61
C ARG A 23 16.89 -4.66 2.34
N ARG A 24 16.48 -4.69 3.62
CA ARG A 24 16.51 -5.89 4.46
C ARG A 24 15.59 -6.97 3.89
N LEU A 25 14.34 -6.62 3.60
CA LEU A 25 13.36 -7.52 2.97
C LEU A 25 13.91 -8.16 1.70
N LEU A 26 14.46 -7.36 0.78
CA LEU A 26 14.97 -7.86 -0.51
C LEU A 26 16.19 -8.78 -0.35
N THR A 27 17.01 -8.54 0.68
CA THR A 27 18.24 -9.31 0.92
C THR A 27 17.95 -10.61 1.66
N GLU A 28 17.17 -10.54 2.74
CA GLU A 28 16.96 -11.67 3.66
C GLU A 28 15.92 -12.67 3.14
N ASN A 29 15.05 -12.29 2.20
CA ASN A 29 14.02 -13.19 1.67
C ASN A 29 14.43 -13.97 0.42
N ARG A 30 15.67 -13.86 -0.08
CA ARG A 30 16.09 -14.47 -1.36
C ARG A 30 15.76 -15.96 -1.48
N GLU A 31 16.02 -16.74 -0.42
CA GLU A 31 15.70 -18.17 -0.42
C GLU A 31 14.17 -18.43 -0.40
N ALA A 32 13.43 -17.67 0.42
CA ALA A 32 11.97 -17.79 0.50
C ALA A 32 11.30 -17.44 -0.85
N VAL A 33 11.81 -16.40 -1.52
CA VAL A 33 11.41 -15.98 -2.87
C VAL A 33 11.62 -17.12 -3.87
N ALA A 34 12.82 -17.69 -3.93
CA ALA A 34 13.14 -18.77 -4.87
C ALA A 34 12.27 -20.02 -4.65
N ARG A 35 12.04 -20.41 -3.38
CA ARG A 35 11.17 -21.53 -3.06
C ARG A 35 9.73 -21.28 -3.48
N LEU A 36 9.21 -20.09 -3.23
CA LEU A 36 7.84 -19.73 -3.61
C LEU A 36 7.70 -19.64 -5.15
N ALA A 37 8.65 -19.03 -5.84
CA ALA A 37 8.65 -18.97 -7.30
C ALA A 37 8.68 -20.38 -7.92
N ALA A 38 9.52 -21.28 -7.39
CA ALA A 38 9.54 -22.68 -7.81
C ALA A 38 8.20 -23.39 -7.58
N ALA A 39 7.56 -23.16 -6.42
CA ALA A 39 6.25 -23.74 -6.12
C ALA A 39 5.14 -23.23 -7.05
N ILE A 40 5.10 -21.92 -7.32
CA ILE A 40 4.15 -21.31 -8.26
C ILE A 40 4.37 -21.87 -9.67
N ARG A 41 5.64 -21.99 -10.12
CA ARG A 41 6.00 -22.54 -11.43
C ARG A 41 5.60 -24.01 -11.58
N GLY A 42 5.75 -24.79 -10.50
CA GLY A 42 5.40 -26.22 -10.46
C GLY A 42 3.89 -26.47 -10.41
N ARG A 43 3.15 -25.70 -9.62
CA ARG A 43 1.70 -25.90 -9.43
C ARG A 43 0.83 -25.18 -10.44
N ARG A 44 1.32 -24.08 -11.02
CA ARG A 44 0.63 -23.26 -12.03
C ARG A 44 -0.79 -22.90 -11.59
N PRO A 45 -0.94 -22.09 -10.53
CA PRO A 45 -2.25 -21.67 -10.05
C PRO A 45 -3.06 -21.03 -11.19
N ALA A 46 -4.36 -21.31 -11.25
CA ALA A 46 -5.24 -20.84 -12.32
C ALA A 46 -5.78 -19.42 -12.07
N TYR A 47 -5.80 -19.01 -10.81
CA TYR A 47 -6.24 -17.71 -10.33
C TYR A 47 -5.57 -17.41 -8.99
N ALA A 48 -5.67 -16.17 -8.54
CA ALA A 48 -5.21 -15.79 -7.21
C ALA A 48 -6.33 -15.21 -6.36
N VAL A 49 -6.12 -15.26 -5.06
CA VAL A 49 -7.03 -14.76 -4.06
C VAL A 49 -6.26 -14.00 -3.00
N THR A 50 -6.74 -12.82 -2.63
CA THR A 50 -6.14 -12.01 -1.56
C THR A 50 -7.03 -11.95 -0.32
N ILE A 51 -6.42 -11.99 0.86
CA ILE A 51 -7.12 -11.94 2.15
C ILE A 51 -6.37 -11.00 3.10
N ALA A 52 -6.98 -9.88 3.48
CA ALA A 52 -6.38 -8.91 4.39
C ALA A 52 -7.43 -7.99 5.03
N ARG A 53 -6.96 -7.03 5.85
CA ARG A 53 -7.78 -5.97 6.46
C ARG A 53 -7.02 -4.64 6.47
N GLY A 54 -7.74 -3.53 6.32
CA GLY A 54 -7.19 -2.17 6.43
C GLY A 54 -6.05 -1.90 5.44
N SER A 55 -4.96 -1.28 5.89
CA SER A 55 -3.77 -1.03 5.06
C SER A 55 -3.23 -2.29 4.38
N SER A 56 -3.30 -3.46 5.02
CA SER A 56 -2.90 -4.72 4.38
C SER A 56 -3.79 -5.09 3.19
N ASP A 57 -5.07 -4.73 3.22
CA ASP A 57 -6.00 -4.94 2.10
C ASP A 57 -5.75 -3.95 0.96
N HIS A 58 -5.37 -2.71 1.29
CA HIS A 58 -4.90 -1.75 0.28
C HIS A 58 -3.61 -2.23 -0.42
N ALA A 59 -2.74 -2.95 0.30
CA ALA A 59 -1.57 -3.59 -0.32
C ALA A 59 -2.00 -4.73 -1.25
N CYS A 60 -3.01 -5.52 -0.87
CA CYS A 60 -3.61 -6.52 -1.75
C CYS A 60 -4.18 -5.90 -3.02
N THR A 61 -4.79 -4.71 -2.97
CA THR A 61 -5.25 -4.00 -4.18
C THR A 61 -4.10 -3.68 -5.13
N VAL A 62 -2.94 -3.26 -4.63
CA VAL A 62 -1.75 -3.04 -5.49
C VAL A 62 -1.28 -4.37 -6.08
N LEU A 63 -1.14 -5.40 -5.26
CA LEU A 63 -0.69 -6.73 -5.68
C LEU A 63 -1.65 -7.40 -6.66
N LYS A 64 -2.95 -7.11 -6.60
CA LYS A 64 -3.93 -7.55 -7.59
C LYS A 64 -3.53 -7.12 -8.99
N TYR A 65 -3.25 -5.83 -9.20
CA TYR A 65 -2.82 -5.34 -10.51
C TYR A 65 -1.49 -5.98 -10.93
N VAL A 66 -0.55 -6.20 -10.00
CA VAL A 66 0.71 -6.90 -10.29
C VAL A 66 0.43 -8.32 -10.82
N LEU A 67 -0.37 -9.10 -10.12
CA LEU A 67 -0.69 -10.48 -10.47
C LEU A 67 -1.46 -10.59 -11.80
N GLU A 68 -2.43 -9.72 -12.04
CA GLU A 68 -3.22 -9.71 -13.27
C GLU A 68 -2.37 -9.33 -14.48
N THR A 69 -1.51 -8.32 -14.34
CA THR A 69 -0.72 -7.81 -15.48
C THR A 69 0.54 -8.60 -15.76
N GLN A 70 1.17 -9.17 -14.72
CA GLN A 70 2.48 -9.83 -14.87
C GLN A 70 2.36 -11.35 -14.95
N LEU A 71 1.42 -11.94 -14.21
CA LEU A 71 1.25 -13.39 -14.15
C LEU A 71 -0.03 -13.89 -14.83
N SER A 72 -0.85 -12.98 -15.39
CA SER A 72 -2.13 -13.30 -16.04
C SER A 72 -3.09 -14.09 -15.14
N LEU A 73 -3.02 -13.87 -13.82
CA LEU A 73 -3.89 -14.52 -12.85
C LEU A 73 -5.07 -13.60 -12.54
N PRO A 74 -6.33 -14.00 -12.82
CA PRO A 74 -7.49 -13.29 -12.28
C PRO A 74 -7.42 -13.25 -10.74
N VAL A 75 -7.71 -12.10 -10.13
CA VAL A 75 -7.62 -11.95 -8.67
C VAL A 75 -8.95 -11.57 -8.05
N ALA A 76 -9.39 -12.36 -7.08
CA ALA A 76 -10.51 -12.03 -6.20
C ALA A 76 -10.03 -11.60 -4.81
N SER A 77 -10.68 -10.60 -4.21
CA SER A 77 -10.51 -10.31 -2.78
C SER A 77 -11.59 -11.05 -1.99
N LEU A 78 -11.22 -11.75 -0.93
CA LEU A 78 -12.18 -12.40 -0.04
C LEU A 78 -12.45 -11.58 1.20
N GLY A 79 -13.73 -11.46 1.53
CA GLY A 79 -14.16 -10.94 2.81
C GLY A 79 -13.65 -11.83 3.95
N PRO A 80 -12.90 -11.31 4.93
CA PRO A 80 -12.36 -12.12 6.03
C PRO A 80 -13.44 -12.88 6.81
N SER A 81 -14.65 -12.32 6.92
CA SER A 81 -15.76 -12.92 7.66
C SER A 81 -16.51 -14.04 6.93
N VAL A 82 -16.25 -14.26 5.62
CA VAL A 82 -16.97 -15.25 4.79
C VAL A 82 -16.94 -16.64 5.41
N HIS A 83 -15.78 -17.06 5.90
CA HIS A 83 -15.65 -18.35 6.55
C HIS A 83 -16.15 -18.34 8.00
N THR A 84 -15.70 -17.38 8.81
CA THR A 84 -15.90 -17.40 10.26
C THR A 84 -17.31 -17.03 10.71
N LEU A 85 -17.95 -16.05 10.07
CA LEU A 85 -19.31 -15.61 10.43
C LEU A 85 -20.40 -16.31 9.62
N TYR A 86 -20.15 -16.56 8.33
CA TYR A 86 -21.17 -17.14 7.44
C TYR A 86 -21.02 -18.65 7.25
N GLY A 87 -19.95 -19.26 7.78
CA GLY A 87 -19.72 -20.71 7.69
C GLY A 87 -19.46 -21.20 6.27
N ALA A 88 -19.24 -20.30 5.30
CA ALA A 88 -19.01 -20.68 3.92
C ALA A 88 -17.62 -21.30 3.76
N ARG A 89 -17.54 -22.37 2.97
CA ARG A 89 -16.28 -22.99 2.56
C ARG A 89 -16.16 -22.84 1.05
N LEU A 90 -15.27 -21.95 0.64
CA LEU A 90 -14.96 -21.75 -0.77
C LEU A 90 -14.04 -22.88 -1.24
N ASP A 91 -14.31 -23.40 -2.43
CA ASP A 91 -13.36 -24.29 -3.11
C ASP A 91 -12.25 -23.44 -3.72
N LEU A 92 -11.06 -23.51 -3.11
CA LEU A 92 -9.89 -22.75 -3.51
C LEU A 92 -8.80 -23.66 -4.12
N ALA A 93 -9.18 -24.87 -4.55
CA ALA A 93 -8.27 -25.75 -5.26
C ALA A 93 -7.70 -25.04 -6.51
N GLY A 94 -6.38 -25.15 -6.70
CA GLY A 94 -5.68 -24.51 -7.81
C GLY A 94 -5.50 -22.99 -7.67
N ALA A 95 -5.87 -22.39 -6.54
CA ALA A 95 -5.63 -20.97 -6.27
C ALA A 95 -4.22 -20.71 -5.72
N LEU A 96 -3.69 -19.51 -6.04
CA LEU A 96 -2.66 -18.84 -5.26
C LEU A 96 -3.34 -17.95 -4.22
N VAL A 97 -3.29 -18.34 -2.95
CA VAL A 97 -3.90 -17.58 -1.86
C VAL A 97 -2.84 -16.76 -1.14
N ILE A 98 -2.99 -15.44 -1.15
CA ILE A 98 -2.04 -14.48 -0.58
C ILE A 98 -2.72 -13.75 0.57
N ALA A 99 -2.21 -13.94 1.78
CA ALA A 99 -2.66 -13.20 2.95
C ALA A 99 -1.62 -12.18 3.39
N VAL A 100 -2.05 -10.93 3.60
CA VAL A 100 -1.19 -9.85 4.09
C VAL A 100 -1.62 -9.48 5.50
N SER A 101 -0.68 -9.49 6.45
CA SER A 101 -0.97 -9.05 7.82
C SER A 101 0.29 -8.63 8.56
N GLN A 102 0.28 -7.44 9.13
CA GLN A 102 1.38 -6.99 9.99
C GLN A 102 1.56 -7.93 11.19
N SER A 103 0.48 -8.23 11.93
CA SER A 103 0.54 -9.02 13.17
C SER A 103 0.39 -10.53 12.96
N GLY A 104 -0.25 -10.95 11.86
CA GLY A 104 -0.59 -12.35 11.59
C GLY A 104 -1.55 -12.96 12.62
N ALA A 105 -2.25 -12.14 13.40
CA ALA A 105 -3.05 -12.58 14.55
C ALA A 105 -4.57 -12.51 14.35
N SER A 106 -5.05 -12.00 13.20
CA SER A 106 -6.49 -11.88 12.94
C SER A 106 -7.11 -13.28 12.72
N PRO A 107 -8.02 -13.75 13.60
CA PRO A 107 -8.58 -15.09 13.50
C PRO A 107 -9.27 -15.34 12.16
N ASP A 108 -10.03 -14.35 11.68
CA ASP A 108 -10.70 -14.42 10.38
C ASP A 108 -9.72 -14.72 9.24
N VAL A 109 -8.60 -13.99 9.16
CA VAL A 109 -7.60 -14.20 8.10
C VAL A 109 -6.92 -15.57 8.27
N VAL A 110 -6.58 -15.95 9.50
CA VAL A 110 -5.93 -17.23 9.82
C VAL A 110 -6.81 -18.42 9.41
N GLU A 111 -8.10 -18.40 9.76
CA GLU A 111 -9.01 -19.50 9.45
C GLU A 111 -9.28 -19.61 7.94
N ASN A 112 -9.39 -18.49 7.21
CA ASN A 112 -9.54 -18.55 5.76
C ASN A 112 -8.31 -19.17 5.09
N VAL A 113 -7.10 -18.82 5.53
CA VAL A 113 -5.86 -19.40 4.98
C VAL A 113 -5.74 -20.88 5.33
N ARG A 114 -6.09 -21.27 6.57
CA ARG A 114 -6.10 -22.68 6.97
C ARG A 114 -7.08 -23.49 6.10
N ALA A 115 -8.30 -23.00 5.95
CA ALA A 115 -9.31 -23.63 5.10
C ALA A 115 -8.86 -23.74 3.63
N ALA A 116 -8.24 -22.68 3.09
CA ALA A 116 -7.71 -22.71 1.73
C ALA A 116 -6.61 -23.77 1.55
N ARG A 117 -5.70 -23.90 2.52
CA ARG A 117 -4.64 -24.91 2.51
C ARG A 117 -5.22 -26.33 2.55
N GLU A 118 -6.27 -26.56 3.36
CA GLU A 118 -6.98 -27.84 3.41
C GLU A 118 -7.60 -28.22 2.05
N THR A 119 -8.03 -27.25 1.25
CA THR A 119 -8.54 -27.47 -0.12
C THR A 119 -7.44 -27.64 -1.19
N GLY A 120 -6.17 -27.60 -0.81
CA GLY A 120 -5.03 -27.77 -1.73
C GLY A 120 -4.57 -26.49 -2.43
N ALA A 121 -5.01 -25.31 -1.97
CA ALA A 121 -4.51 -24.03 -2.48
C ALA A 121 -3.02 -23.84 -2.11
N LEU A 122 -2.26 -23.16 -2.99
CA LEU A 122 -0.92 -22.67 -2.64
C LEU A 122 -1.10 -21.43 -1.78
N THR A 123 -0.82 -21.54 -0.48
CA THR A 123 -1.03 -20.46 0.49
C THR A 123 0.26 -19.74 0.85
N VAL A 124 0.23 -18.40 0.83
CA VAL A 124 1.37 -17.52 1.12
C VAL A 124 0.97 -16.48 2.16
N ALA A 125 1.74 -16.37 3.23
CA ALA A 125 1.60 -15.32 4.25
C ALA A 125 2.70 -14.27 4.11
N LEU A 126 2.29 -13.03 3.87
CA LEU A 126 3.12 -11.82 3.89
C LEU A 126 2.96 -11.19 5.28
N VAL A 127 3.87 -11.52 6.21
CA VAL A 127 3.73 -11.20 7.64
C VAL A 127 4.98 -10.59 8.24
N ASN A 128 4.83 -9.66 9.19
CA ASN A 128 5.99 -9.15 9.93
C ASN A 128 6.35 -10.03 11.15
N VAL A 129 5.36 -10.66 11.78
CA VAL A 129 5.57 -11.58 12.91
C VAL A 129 5.66 -13.02 12.39
N GLU A 130 6.88 -13.55 12.26
CA GLU A 130 7.13 -14.89 11.67
C GLU A 130 6.62 -16.06 12.51
N GLY A 131 6.48 -15.88 13.83
CA GLY A 131 5.87 -16.88 14.73
C GLY A 131 4.38 -16.67 14.96
N SER A 132 3.68 -16.02 14.03
CA SER A 132 2.25 -15.72 14.17
C SER A 132 1.36 -16.90 13.72
N PRO A 133 0.11 -16.97 14.20
CA PRO A 133 -0.84 -18.00 13.76
C PRO A 133 -1.03 -18.04 12.23
N LEU A 134 -0.95 -16.88 11.55
CA LEU A 134 -1.05 -16.81 10.09
C LEU A 134 0.17 -17.42 9.41
N ALA A 135 1.37 -17.21 9.96
CA ALA A 135 2.60 -17.81 9.45
C ALA A 135 2.56 -19.34 9.55
N GLU A 136 2.02 -19.87 10.66
CA GLU A 136 1.84 -21.31 10.86
C GLU A 136 0.76 -21.90 9.94
N ALA A 137 -0.32 -21.16 9.67
CA ALA A 137 -1.40 -21.62 8.81
C ALA A 137 -0.99 -21.72 7.34
N ALA A 138 -0.19 -20.78 6.84
CA ALA A 138 0.25 -20.74 5.44
C ALA A 138 1.32 -21.79 5.12
N GLU A 139 1.39 -22.19 3.85
CA GLU A 139 2.43 -23.10 3.37
C GLU A 139 3.77 -22.37 3.15
N PHE A 140 3.71 -21.17 2.56
CA PHE A 140 4.86 -20.31 2.35
C PHE A 140 4.74 -19.04 3.18
N VAL A 141 5.86 -18.57 3.70
CA VAL A 141 5.95 -17.31 4.44
C VAL A 141 6.96 -16.41 3.76
N LEU A 142 6.55 -15.17 3.50
CA LEU A 142 7.41 -14.08 3.06
C LEU A 142 7.44 -13.01 4.16
N PRO A 143 8.48 -13.01 5.01
CA PRO A 143 8.61 -12.06 6.11
C PRO A 143 8.71 -10.62 5.60
N LEU A 144 7.94 -9.69 6.17
CA LEU A 144 8.00 -8.27 5.77
C LEU A 144 9.28 -7.59 6.23
N ARG A 145 10.00 -8.17 7.21
CA ARG A 145 11.27 -7.66 7.75
C ARG A 145 11.18 -6.16 8.09
N CYS A 146 10.05 -5.65 8.58
CA CYS A 146 9.89 -4.23 8.91
C CYS A 146 10.22 -3.90 10.37
N GLY A 147 10.45 -4.93 11.19
CA GLY A 147 10.76 -4.76 12.62
C GLY A 147 9.55 -4.23 13.40
N PRO A 148 9.73 -3.81 14.66
CA PRO A 148 8.66 -3.23 15.46
C PRO A 148 8.20 -1.92 14.83
N GLU A 149 6.94 -1.84 14.42
CA GLU A 149 6.25 -0.61 14.05
C GLU A 149 5.39 -0.26 15.26
N GLN A 150 5.55 0.90 15.88
CA GLN A 150 4.93 1.31 17.15
C GLN A 150 3.78 2.29 16.95
N ALA A 151 3.87 3.17 15.93
CA ALA A 151 2.79 4.08 15.59
C ALA A 151 1.50 3.28 15.29
N VAL A 152 0.34 3.84 15.64
CA VAL A 152 -0.95 3.23 15.32
C VAL A 152 -1.16 3.22 13.81
N ALA A 153 -0.80 4.30 13.12
CA ALA A 153 -0.83 4.39 11.67
C ALA A 153 0.35 3.62 11.05
N ALA A 154 0.04 2.52 10.35
CA ALA A 154 1.02 1.72 9.63
C ALA A 154 1.73 2.51 8.52
N THR A 155 3.03 2.33 8.34
CA THR A 155 3.83 3.00 7.31
C THR A 155 4.79 2.01 6.64
N LYS A 156 5.88 1.67 7.32
CA LYS A 156 6.91 0.74 6.84
C LYS A 156 6.37 -0.68 6.59
N SER A 157 5.38 -1.13 7.36
CA SER A 157 4.76 -2.45 7.12
C SER A 157 3.94 -2.49 5.83
N TYR A 158 3.25 -1.40 5.49
CA TYR A 158 2.54 -1.26 4.21
C TYR A 158 3.53 -1.25 3.04
N LEU A 159 4.57 -0.41 3.10
CA LEU A 159 5.60 -0.32 2.04
C LEU A 159 6.32 -1.66 1.84
N ALA A 160 6.64 -2.36 2.92
CA ALA A 160 7.21 -3.70 2.86
C ALA A 160 6.26 -4.69 2.18
N SER A 161 4.95 -4.61 2.47
CA SER A 161 3.94 -5.49 1.87
C SER A 161 3.85 -5.31 0.35
N LEU A 162 3.96 -4.07 -0.14
CA LEU A 162 4.01 -3.79 -1.59
C LEU A 162 5.22 -4.43 -2.27
N CYS A 163 6.35 -4.48 -1.57
CA CYS A 163 7.61 -4.99 -2.12
C CYS A 163 7.75 -6.52 -2.03
N ALA A 164 7.09 -7.15 -1.06
CA ALA A 164 7.39 -8.52 -0.67
C ALA A 164 7.16 -9.56 -1.78
N LEU A 165 6.17 -9.36 -2.66
CA LEU A 165 5.87 -10.28 -3.76
C LEU A 165 6.62 -9.95 -5.07
N LEU A 166 7.13 -8.72 -5.23
CA LEU A 166 7.76 -8.28 -6.48
C LEU A 166 8.99 -9.10 -6.88
N PRO A 167 9.90 -9.51 -5.96
CA PRO A 167 11.00 -10.42 -6.31
C PRO A 167 10.54 -11.77 -6.86
N VAL A 168 9.41 -12.29 -6.35
CA VAL A 168 8.83 -13.55 -6.85
C VAL A 168 8.31 -13.36 -8.27
N VAL A 169 7.66 -12.23 -8.53
CA VAL A 169 7.20 -11.88 -9.88
C VAL A 169 8.38 -11.77 -10.84
N ALA A 170 9.44 -11.04 -10.47
CA ALA A 170 10.66 -10.92 -11.28
C ALA A 170 11.28 -12.28 -11.61
N GLU A 171 11.33 -13.20 -10.64
CA GLU A 171 11.87 -14.55 -10.86
C GLU A 171 10.95 -15.42 -11.73
N LEU A 172 9.63 -15.25 -11.63
CA LEU A 172 8.66 -15.99 -12.44
C LEU A 172 8.65 -15.51 -13.90
N THR A 173 8.75 -14.21 -14.13
CA THR A 173 8.70 -13.61 -15.47
C THR A 173 10.07 -13.54 -16.15
N GLY A 174 11.16 -13.60 -15.38
CA GLY A 174 12.51 -13.34 -15.88
C GLY A 174 12.75 -11.87 -16.22
N ASP A 175 11.97 -10.96 -15.63
CA ASP A 175 12.05 -9.52 -15.88
C ASP A 175 13.26 -8.91 -15.16
N GLU A 176 14.37 -8.79 -15.89
CA GLU A 176 15.61 -8.18 -15.42
C GLU A 176 15.42 -6.71 -15.03
N ALA A 177 14.54 -5.97 -15.73
CA ALA A 177 14.30 -4.56 -15.44
C ALA A 177 13.58 -4.39 -14.08
N LEU A 178 12.62 -5.27 -13.76
CA LEU A 178 12.03 -5.30 -12.42
C LEU A 178 13.07 -5.70 -11.36
N GLY A 179 13.95 -6.66 -11.66
CA GLY A 179 15.05 -7.04 -10.76
C GLY A 179 15.98 -5.86 -10.43
N ASP A 180 16.42 -5.12 -11.44
CA ASP A 180 17.27 -3.93 -11.29
C ASP A 180 16.54 -2.81 -10.56
N ALA A 181 15.26 -2.61 -10.86
CA ALA A 181 14.41 -1.64 -10.16
C ALA A 181 14.30 -1.93 -8.67
N LEU A 182 14.13 -3.20 -8.28
CA LEU A 182 14.08 -3.63 -6.89
C LEU A 182 15.43 -3.41 -6.19
N ASN A 183 16.54 -3.73 -6.86
CA ASN A 183 17.88 -3.47 -6.32
C ASN A 183 18.13 -1.97 -6.09
N ALA A 184 17.64 -1.10 -6.98
CA ALA A 184 17.76 0.35 -6.88
C ALA A 184 16.70 1.00 -5.96
N LEU A 185 15.64 0.27 -5.58
CA LEU A 185 14.50 0.81 -4.84
C LEU A 185 14.88 1.42 -3.48
N PRO A 186 15.74 0.79 -2.63
CA PRO A 186 16.16 1.43 -1.38
C PRO A 186 16.76 2.82 -1.57
N GLU A 187 17.58 3.02 -2.61
CA GLU A 187 18.19 4.31 -2.90
C GLU A 187 17.17 5.32 -3.45
N ARG A 188 16.19 4.85 -4.24
CA ARG A 188 15.05 5.69 -4.67
C ARG A 188 14.20 6.13 -3.48
N LEU A 189 14.01 5.27 -2.48
CA LEU A 189 13.31 5.62 -1.25
C LEU A 189 14.11 6.65 -0.43
N THR A 190 15.43 6.50 -0.32
CA THR A 190 16.31 7.52 0.31
C THR A 190 16.12 8.88 -0.35
N ARG A 191 16.20 8.95 -1.69
CA ARG A 191 15.95 10.20 -2.44
C ARG A 191 14.51 10.71 -2.30
N THR A 192 13.54 9.83 -2.11
CA THR A 192 12.14 10.23 -1.85
C THR A 192 12.01 10.92 -0.49
N LEU A 193 12.80 10.52 0.52
CA LEU A 193 12.79 11.19 1.83
C LEU A 193 13.27 12.64 1.76
N GLU A 194 14.09 13.00 0.75
CA GLU A 194 14.54 14.39 0.52
C GLU A 194 13.37 15.33 0.17
N LEU A 195 12.22 14.78 -0.25
CA LEU A 195 11.00 15.55 -0.54
C LEU A 195 10.27 16.04 0.73
N GLU A 196 10.76 15.70 1.93
CA GLU A 196 10.09 16.05 3.19
C GLU A 196 9.80 17.56 3.33
N GLY A 197 10.73 18.41 2.87
CA GLY A 197 10.52 19.86 2.85
C GLY A 197 9.32 20.29 1.99
N GLN A 198 9.20 19.73 0.79
CA GLN A 198 8.09 19.97 -0.13
C GLN A 198 6.78 19.37 0.40
N ALA A 199 6.85 18.19 1.01
CA ALA A 199 5.70 17.54 1.62
C ALA A 199 5.12 18.38 2.76
N ARG A 200 5.97 19.00 3.58
CA ARG A 200 5.56 19.94 4.63
C ARG A 200 4.94 21.22 4.05
N GLU A 201 5.51 21.79 2.99
CA GLU A 201 4.93 22.97 2.33
C GLU A 201 3.53 22.66 1.75
N LEU A 202 3.40 21.52 1.08
CA LEU A 202 2.11 21.07 0.55
C LEU A 202 1.10 20.80 1.67
N ALA A 203 1.55 20.28 2.81
CA ALA A 203 0.70 20.04 3.97
C ALA A 203 0.04 21.33 4.50
N GLU A 204 0.77 22.45 4.55
CA GLU A 204 0.22 23.74 5.00
C GLU A 204 -1.00 24.19 4.16
N ARG A 205 -1.00 23.88 2.86
CA ARG A 205 -2.13 24.17 1.95
C ARG A 205 -3.45 23.56 2.44
N TYR A 206 -3.38 22.36 3.04
CA TYR A 206 -4.54 21.58 3.42
C TYR A 206 -4.79 21.53 4.92
N ARG A 207 -4.06 22.36 5.69
CA ARG A 207 -4.20 22.46 7.15
C ARG A 207 -5.64 22.66 7.60
N PHE A 208 -6.48 23.36 6.84
CA PHE A 208 -7.88 23.63 7.20
C PHE A 208 -8.90 22.82 6.38
N ALA A 209 -8.45 21.82 5.61
CA ALA A 209 -9.35 20.97 4.85
C ALA A 209 -10.08 20.00 5.78
N ASP A 210 -11.40 19.89 5.65
CA ASP A 210 -12.20 18.86 6.35
C ASP A 210 -12.50 17.66 5.46
N ASN A 211 -12.43 17.85 4.15
CA ASN A 211 -12.69 16.84 3.13
C ASN A 211 -11.55 16.86 2.10
N LEU A 212 -11.13 15.70 1.59
CA LEU A 212 -10.09 15.59 0.55
C LEU A 212 -10.29 14.31 -0.27
N LEU A 213 -10.34 14.42 -1.59
CA LEU A 213 -10.46 13.23 -2.44
C LEU A 213 -9.10 12.81 -3.00
N VAL A 214 -8.81 11.52 -2.94
CA VAL A 214 -7.57 10.94 -3.45
C VAL A 214 -7.86 10.18 -4.74
N LEU A 215 -7.19 10.56 -5.82
CA LEU A 215 -7.42 9.98 -7.15
C LEU A 215 -6.21 9.16 -7.58
N ALA A 216 -6.46 7.99 -8.16
CA ALA A 216 -5.43 7.17 -8.79
C ALA A 216 -6.03 6.19 -9.80
N ARG A 217 -5.18 5.49 -10.55
CA ARG A 217 -5.59 4.40 -11.44
C ARG A 217 -4.50 3.32 -11.46
N GLY A 218 -4.89 2.08 -11.79
CA GLY A 218 -3.94 1.00 -11.97
C GLY A 218 -3.16 0.67 -10.70
N TYR A 219 -1.83 0.52 -10.82
CA TYR A 219 -0.95 0.14 -9.72
C TYR A 219 -1.03 1.08 -8.51
N HIS A 220 -1.37 2.35 -8.72
CA HIS A 220 -1.52 3.34 -7.64
C HIS A 220 -2.90 3.33 -6.95
N TYR A 221 -3.89 2.57 -7.43
CA TYR A 221 -5.23 2.64 -6.82
C TYR A 221 -5.24 2.17 -5.36
N GLY A 222 -4.51 1.10 -5.03
CA GLY A 222 -4.33 0.68 -3.64
C GLY A 222 -3.56 1.72 -2.80
N ALA A 223 -2.64 2.47 -3.40
CA ALA A 223 -1.96 3.58 -2.72
C ALA A 223 -2.90 4.75 -2.42
N ALA A 224 -3.85 5.05 -3.31
CA ALA A 224 -4.90 6.05 -3.04
C ALA A 224 -5.83 5.62 -1.90
N GLN A 225 -6.23 4.36 -1.85
CA GLN A 225 -7.04 3.82 -0.74
C GLN A 225 -6.29 3.94 0.59
N GLU A 226 -5.00 3.62 0.61
CA GLU A 226 -4.14 3.80 1.77
C GLU A 226 -4.00 5.26 2.18
N ALA A 227 -3.79 6.16 1.22
CA ALA A 227 -3.70 7.57 1.49
C ALA A 227 -4.99 8.13 2.10
N ALA A 228 -6.14 7.78 1.53
CA ALA A 228 -7.44 8.18 2.07
C ALA A 228 -7.71 7.59 3.47
N LEU A 229 -7.22 6.39 3.78
CA LEU A 229 -7.30 5.85 5.14
C LEU A 229 -6.44 6.66 6.11
N LYS A 230 -5.19 6.95 5.75
CA LYS A 230 -4.27 7.66 6.63
C LYS A 230 -4.69 9.10 6.91
N LEU A 231 -5.28 9.78 5.93
CA LEU A 231 -5.87 11.11 6.15
C LEU A 231 -7.03 11.07 7.14
N LYS A 232 -7.88 10.02 7.12
CA LYS A 232 -8.92 9.84 8.14
C LYS A 232 -8.31 9.58 9.51
N GLU A 233 -7.36 8.65 9.57
CA GLU A 233 -6.76 8.20 10.82
C GLU A 233 -5.95 9.30 11.49
N THR A 234 -5.01 9.95 10.79
CA THR A 234 -4.02 10.83 11.42
C THR A 234 -4.38 12.31 11.34
N CYS A 235 -5.15 12.72 10.33
CA CYS A 235 -5.46 14.12 10.07
C CYS A 235 -6.90 14.49 10.44
N GLY A 236 -7.76 13.51 10.73
CA GLY A 236 -9.20 13.74 10.97
C GLY A 236 -9.92 14.31 9.75
N ILE A 237 -9.40 14.07 8.54
CA ILE A 237 -9.98 14.53 7.29
C ILE A 237 -10.91 13.45 6.75
N HIS A 238 -12.12 13.82 6.37
CA HIS A 238 -13.01 12.93 5.63
C HIS A 238 -12.48 12.74 4.21
N ALA A 239 -11.58 11.76 4.05
CA ALA A 239 -10.95 11.48 2.79
C ALA A 239 -11.55 10.27 2.08
N GLU A 240 -11.68 10.30 0.76
CA GLU A 240 -12.18 9.17 -0.03
C GLU A 240 -11.29 8.92 -1.24
N ALA A 241 -11.06 7.64 -1.55
CA ALA A 241 -10.24 7.23 -2.68
C ALA A 241 -11.12 6.86 -3.87
N TYR A 242 -10.91 7.51 -5.02
CA TYR A 242 -11.60 7.21 -6.27
C TYR A 242 -10.63 6.76 -7.35
N SER A 243 -11.09 5.82 -8.17
CA SER A 243 -10.46 5.58 -9.45
C SER A 243 -10.62 6.84 -10.31
N ALA A 244 -9.52 7.36 -10.86
CA ALA A 244 -9.56 8.52 -11.75
C ALA A 244 -10.46 8.29 -12.97
N ALA A 245 -10.63 7.02 -13.40
CA ALA A 245 -11.56 6.64 -14.46
C ALA A 245 -13.03 6.78 -14.02
N GLU A 246 -13.35 6.43 -12.78
CA GLU A 246 -14.72 6.44 -12.25
C GLU A 246 -15.15 7.81 -11.72
N PHE A 247 -14.20 8.68 -11.40
CA PHE A 247 -14.50 9.97 -10.78
C PHE A 247 -15.41 10.85 -11.64
N SER A 248 -15.26 10.78 -12.97
CA SER A 248 -16.11 11.49 -13.92
C SER A 248 -17.53 10.93 -14.05
N HIS A 249 -17.80 9.72 -13.53
CA HIS A 249 -19.09 9.02 -13.63
C HIS A 249 -20.05 9.29 -12.45
N GLY A 250 -19.93 10.45 -11.82
CA GLY A 250 -20.82 10.89 -10.73
C GLY A 250 -20.12 11.74 -9.66
N PRO A 251 -19.04 11.23 -9.04
CA PRO A 251 -18.32 11.90 -7.97
C PRO A 251 -17.81 13.31 -8.31
N LYS A 252 -17.56 13.61 -9.60
CA LYS A 252 -17.21 14.95 -10.11
C LYS A 252 -18.14 16.07 -9.64
N ARG A 253 -19.41 15.78 -9.30
CA ARG A 253 -20.33 16.78 -8.73
C ARG A 253 -19.79 17.42 -7.43
N LEU A 254 -19.02 16.68 -6.65
CA LEU A 254 -18.44 17.16 -5.39
C LEU A 254 -17.47 18.33 -5.59
N LEU A 255 -16.94 18.54 -6.80
CA LEU A 255 -16.06 19.68 -7.09
C LEU A 255 -16.78 21.03 -7.01
N ALA A 256 -18.10 21.07 -7.18
CA ALA A 256 -18.84 22.33 -7.01
C ALA A 256 -18.85 22.81 -5.54
N GLU A 257 -18.41 21.97 -4.59
CA GLU A 257 -18.22 22.30 -3.19
C GLU A 257 -16.79 22.77 -2.88
N GLY A 258 -15.92 22.87 -3.91
CA GLY A 258 -14.55 23.33 -3.77
C GLY A 258 -13.62 22.31 -3.11
N LEU A 259 -13.94 21.02 -3.18
CA LEU A 259 -13.15 19.97 -2.53
C LEU A 259 -11.73 19.87 -3.11
N PRO A 260 -10.69 19.83 -2.25
CA PRO A 260 -9.33 19.60 -2.70
C PRO A 260 -9.13 18.16 -3.16
N LEU A 261 -8.27 17.99 -4.16
CA LEU A 261 -7.93 16.71 -4.76
C LEU A 261 -6.42 16.45 -4.64
N LEU A 262 -6.08 15.22 -4.30
CA LEU A 262 -4.72 14.70 -4.37
C LEU A 262 -4.67 13.53 -5.36
N GLY A 263 -3.94 13.69 -6.46
CA GLY A 263 -3.81 12.67 -7.49
C GLY A 263 -2.46 11.96 -7.46
N PHE A 264 -2.46 10.64 -7.61
CA PHE A 264 -1.25 9.90 -7.94
C PHE A 264 -0.99 9.98 -9.45
N ALA A 265 0.24 10.31 -9.82
CA ALA A 265 0.70 10.46 -11.19
C ALA A 265 1.67 9.33 -11.55
N SER A 266 1.13 8.25 -12.12
CA SER A 266 1.88 7.05 -12.46
C SER A 266 2.84 7.25 -13.64
N ALA A 267 3.87 6.41 -13.77
CA ALA A 267 4.72 6.31 -14.95
C ALA A 267 4.47 4.98 -15.69
N ASP A 268 3.21 4.61 -15.83
CA ASP A 268 2.75 3.38 -16.49
C ASP A 268 1.71 3.68 -17.60
N ALA A 269 1.17 2.61 -18.18
CA ALA A 269 0.15 2.68 -19.22
C ALA A 269 -1.15 3.41 -18.80
N ALA A 270 -1.40 3.61 -17.49
CA ALA A 270 -2.57 4.35 -17.03
C ALA A 270 -2.38 5.86 -17.11
N TRP A 271 -1.14 6.37 -17.26
CA TRP A 271 -0.86 7.80 -17.14
C TRP A 271 -1.57 8.65 -18.18
N ASP A 272 -1.51 8.32 -19.47
CA ASP A 272 -2.08 9.19 -20.51
C ASP A 272 -3.59 9.41 -20.32
N ALA A 273 -4.33 8.34 -20.00
CA ALA A 273 -5.75 8.41 -19.72
C ALA A 273 -6.05 9.15 -18.40
N THR A 274 -5.17 8.99 -17.39
CA THR A 274 -5.31 9.65 -16.09
C THR A 274 -5.00 11.15 -16.18
N ARG A 275 -3.96 11.53 -16.93
CA ARG A 275 -3.55 12.91 -17.19
C ARG A 275 -4.68 13.69 -17.84
N GLN A 276 -5.33 13.14 -18.86
CA GLN A 276 -6.46 13.82 -19.51
C GLN A 276 -7.59 14.11 -18.50
N ALA A 277 -7.94 13.13 -17.66
CA ALA A 277 -8.93 13.35 -16.61
C ALA A 277 -8.50 14.45 -15.61
N TYR A 278 -7.22 14.47 -15.22
CA TYR A 278 -6.67 15.49 -14.33
C TYR A 278 -6.65 16.89 -14.94
N ASP A 279 -6.32 17.00 -16.23
CA ASP A 279 -6.35 18.26 -16.96
C ASP A 279 -7.78 18.81 -17.07
N ASP A 280 -8.76 17.94 -17.35
CA ASP A 280 -10.18 18.32 -17.37
C ASP A 280 -10.68 18.80 -16.00
N LEU A 281 -10.18 18.20 -14.91
CA LEU A 281 -10.52 18.61 -13.54
C LEU A 281 -9.92 19.98 -13.21
N ARG A 282 -8.66 20.22 -13.58
CA ARG A 282 -8.00 21.51 -13.39
C ARG A 282 -8.65 22.61 -14.24
N ALA A 283 -9.00 22.31 -15.49
CA ALA A 283 -9.74 23.22 -16.35
C ALA A 283 -11.13 23.58 -15.78
N ALA A 284 -11.74 22.67 -15.03
CA ALA A 284 -12.98 22.91 -14.27
C ALA A 284 -12.76 23.63 -12.93
N GLY A 285 -11.52 24.07 -12.62
CA GLY A 285 -11.19 24.83 -11.43
C GLY A 285 -10.88 24.00 -10.17
N ALA A 286 -10.72 22.69 -10.29
CA ALA A 286 -10.40 21.85 -9.14
C ALA A 286 -8.99 22.15 -8.58
N ASP A 287 -8.86 22.18 -7.25
CA ASP A 287 -7.55 22.23 -6.60
C ASP A 287 -6.92 20.83 -6.58
N LEU A 288 -6.32 20.45 -7.71
CA LEU A 288 -5.67 19.14 -7.90
C LEU A 288 -4.16 19.22 -7.83
N ARG A 289 -3.60 18.61 -6.78
CA ARG A 289 -2.17 18.43 -6.58
C ARG A 289 -1.77 17.01 -6.86
N LEU A 290 -0.55 16.81 -7.38
CA LEU A 290 -0.06 15.52 -7.82
C LEU A 290 1.16 15.08 -7.03
N LEU A 291 1.24 13.77 -6.80
CA LEU A 291 2.46 13.11 -6.33
C LEU A 291 2.79 11.91 -7.20
N GLY A 292 4.07 11.59 -7.35
CA GLY A 292 4.53 10.44 -8.12
C GLY A 292 5.63 10.78 -9.13
N PRO A 293 6.01 9.82 -9.99
CA PRO A 293 7.16 9.93 -10.88
C PRO A 293 7.03 10.93 -12.04
N GLN A 294 5.85 11.51 -12.26
CA GLN A 294 5.64 12.43 -13.38
C GLN A 294 6.28 13.80 -13.14
N ALA A 295 6.91 14.33 -14.19
CA ALA A 295 7.45 15.68 -14.17
C ALA A 295 6.32 16.70 -13.95
N GLY A 296 6.55 17.68 -13.08
CA GLY A 296 5.56 18.70 -12.72
C GLY A 296 4.55 18.26 -11.65
N ALA A 297 4.72 17.09 -11.04
CA ALA A 297 4.03 16.77 -9.79
C ALA A 297 4.49 17.70 -8.65
N ASP A 298 3.58 18.02 -7.73
CA ASP A 298 3.88 18.83 -6.55
C ASP A 298 4.82 18.08 -5.57
N LEU A 299 4.72 16.74 -5.52
CA LEU A 299 5.71 15.85 -4.89
C LEU A 299 6.30 14.88 -5.93
N PRO A 300 7.36 15.29 -6.66
CA PRO A 300 7.93 14.51 -7.75
C PRO A 300 8.85 13.42 -7.21
N THR A 301 8.40 12.16 -7.25
CA THR A 301 9.21 11.03 -6.78
C THR A 301 10.27 10.60 -7.82
N PRO A 302 11.43 10.07 -7.40
CA PRO A 302 12.48 9.64 -8.33
C PRO A 302 12.01 8.59 -9.36
N THR A 303 12.28 8.84 -10.64
CA THR A 303 12.01 7.93 -11.77
C THR A 303 13.10 6.87 -11.93
N GLY A 304 12.88 5.89 -12.82
CA GLY A 304 13.97 5.10 -13.43
C GLY A 304 14.20 3.68 -12.93
N GLY A 305 13.21 3.05 -12.28
CA GLY A 305 13.29 1.63 -11.89
C GLY A 305 12.39 0.76 -12.78
N HIS A 306 11.12 0.69 -12.42
CA HIS A 306 10.08 -0.11 -13.10
C HIS A 306 8.72 0.33 -12.54
N PRO A 307 7.62 0.41 -13.34
CA PRO A 307 6.37 1.00 -12.86
C PRO A 307 5.75 0.30 -11.64
N LEU A 308 5.98 -1.00 -11.47
CA LEU A 308 5.52 -1.76 -10.29
C LEU A 308 6.14 -1.31 -8.96
N THR A 309 7.26 -0.61 -9.01
CA THR A 309 7.96 -0.09 -7.81
C THR A 309 7.57 1.36 -7.47
N ASP A 310 6.91 2.06 -8.40
CA ASP A 310 6.56 3.47 -8.23
C ASP A 310 5.52 3.72 -7.13
N PRO A 311 4.50 2.87 -6.91
CA PRO A 311 3.59 3.01 -5.78
C PRO A 311 4.32 3.08 -4.44
N VAL A 312 5.43 2.36 -4.26
CA VAL A 312 6.21 2.38 -3.01
C VAL A 312 6.79 3.77 -2.74
N THR A 313 7.45 4.37 -3.74
CA THR A 313 8.00 5.73 -3.61
C THR A 313 6.90 6.78 -3.47
N SER A 314 5.80 6.63 -4.21
CA SER A 314 4.67 7.57 -4.16
C SER A 314 4.01 7.55 -2.79
N THR A 315 3.75 6.37 -2.22
CA THR A 315 3.18 6.27 -0.86
C THR A 315 4.15 6.78 0.20
N LEU A 316 5.46 6.57 0.04
CA LEU A 316 6.45 7.15 0.96
C LEU A 316 6.38 8.68 0.98
N ALA A 317 6.33 9.33 -0.19
CA ALA A 317 6.16 10.77 -0.28
C ALA A 317 4.85 11.25 0.36
N PHE A 318 3.76 10.49 0.15
CA PHE A 318 2.49 10.75 0.80
C PHE A 318 2.56 10.63 2.33
N TYR A 319 3.28 9.65 2.90
CA TYR A 319 3.40 9.52 4.36
C TYR A 319 4.09 10.73 4.99
N LEU A 320 5.11 11.29 4.32
CA LEU A 320 5.72 12.56 4.75
C LEU A 320 4.67 13.69 4.78
N PHE A 321 3.88 13.80 3.71
CA PHE A 321 2.81 14.80 3.62
C PHE A 321 1.76 14.62 4.71
N ALA A 322 1.25 13.41 4.92
CA ALA A 322 0.20 13.12 5.90
C ALA A 322 0.65 13.39 7.33
N ALA A 323 1.89 13.04 7.67
CA ALA A 323 2.42 13.28 9.00
C ALA A 323 2.61 14.79 9.27
N HIS A 324 3.16 15.55 8.31
CA HIS A 324 3.27 17.01 8.43
C HIS A 324 1.90 17.69 8.45
N LEU A 325 0.90 17.17 7.73
CA LEU A 325 -0.47 17.67 7.76
C LEU A 325 -1.13 17.46 9.13
N ALA A 326 -0.96 16.28 9.73
CA ALA A 326 -1.44 16.01 11.09
C ALA A 326 -0.82 16.98 12.10
N LEU A 327 0.50 17.19 12.04
CA LEU A 327 1.21 18.14 12.89
C LEU A 327 0.75 19.59 12.67
N GLY A 328 0.60 20.02 11.42
CA GLY A 328 0.08 21.36 11.08
C GLY A 328 -1.34 21.58 11.62
N ARG A 329 -2.14 20.50 11.70
CA ARG A 329 -3.48 20.50 12.30
C ARG A 329 -3.47 20.44 13.83
N GLY A 330 -2.31 20.29 14.47
CA GLY A 330 -2.18 20.13 15.91
C GLY A 330 -2.65 18.77 16.42
N LEU A 331 -2.63 17.74 15.56
CA LEU A 331 -3.01 16.37 15.88
C LEU A 331 -1.77 15.51 16.10
N ASP A 332 -1.90 14.46 16.92
CA ASP A 332 -0.87 13.46 17.15
C ASP A 332 -1.03 12.29 16.14
N PRO A 333 -0.12 12.13 15.16
CA PRO A 333 -0.19 11.04 14.20
C PRO A 333 0.16 9.67 14.80
N ASP A 334 0.77 9.60 15.99
CA ASP A 334 1.20 8.35 16.61
C ASP A 334 0.06 7.66 17.36
N GLN A 335 -0.83 8.46 17.97
CA GLN A 335 -1.95 8.00 18.78
C GLN A 335 -3.26 8.70 18.40
N PRO A 336 -3.81 8.41 17.21
CA PRO A 336 -5.06 9.03 16.83
C PRO A 336 -6.21 8.61 17.74
N PRO A 337 -7.16 9.51 18.07
CA PRO A 337 -8.28 9.20 18.94
C PRO A 337 -9.08 8.00 18.44
N LEU A 338 -9.55 7.16 19.38
CA LEU A 338 -10.41 5.99 19.13
C LEU A 338 -9.78 4.84 18.34
N LEU A 339 -8.50 4.94 17.95
CA LEU A 339 -7.80 3.87 17.23
C LEU A 339 -6.88 3.09 18.15
N SER A 340 -6.76 1.80 17.85
CA SER A 340 -5.79 0.92 18.48
C SER A 340 -5.08 0.12 17.40
N LYS A 341 -3.80 -0.14 17.63
CA LYS A 341 -2.90 -0.75 16.65
C LYS A 341 -3.29 -2.16 16.20
N VAL A 342 -3.96 -2.92 17.06
CA VAL A 342 -4.49 -4.25 16.71
C VAL A 342 -5.98 -4.26 16.99
N THR A 343 -6.78 -4.13 15.94
CA THR A 343 -8.23 -4.24 16.03
C THR A 343 -8.62 -5.70 16.21
N LYS A 344 -9.25 -6.03 17.34
CA LYS A 344 -9.86 -7.35 17.57
C LYS A 344 -11.30 -7.30 17.09
N THR A 345 -11.61 -8.00 16.00
CA THR A 345 -12.98 -8.25 15.55
C THR A 345 -13.39 -9.63 16.02
N ARG A 346 -14.16 -9.70 17.12
CA ARG A 346 -14.89 -10.89 17.55
C ARG A 346 -16.37 -10.62 17.47
#